data_AF-A0A949F902-F1
#
_entry.id   AF-A0A949F902-F1
#
_cell.length_a   1.000
_cell.length_b   1.000
_cell.length_c   1.000
_cell.angle_alpha   90.00
_cell.angle_beta   90.00
_cell.angle_gamma   90.00
#
_symmetry.space_group_name_H-M   'P 1'
#
loop_
_entity.id
_entity.type
_entity.pdbx_description
1 polymer ?
#
loop_
_entity_poly.entity_id
_entity_poly.type
_entity_poly.pdbx_seq_one_letter_code
_entity_poly.pdbx_strand_id
1 'polypeptide(L)'
;MARSKITISPTTRSLGPANLEVWVEQGRVVDARCATGVFRGFELILKDRDPLDAPYITQRICGICPAAHSTAASLALENLTGVRPPWNGNVLRNLLLAGNTLQNHLRHFYFHVIPDYVPGPEKPPFVPRPTKDYRMDKAANKRLLNHYFDAFTYSRMAYELDALLGGKGPHPHSILPGGSTVPPTAPVLMDIQARLNRIKRFIDESMVPDVHTLAQFYPEYYQIGSRSVRLLAFSMFPKTPEDREDRYFPAGVVLDGKTLPPDPKKIREHFRFAYFKDPGKPEHPTAASTKPRPNKEGAYSWSKAPRYDGMGLEGGSLARLWVTGDYRKGVSVMDRLVARVMDTRIIAGMMIEWLDQLKLGEPIFNHFEVPSEGEGLGLTGAMRGPLGHWIKVEGGRIASYQIITPSAWNFSPRDDRGNPGPFEEALIGTPIEDELLPVEIGRVMRSFDPCMACVTHVYTPSRLVQRFVI
;
A
#
# COMPACT_ATOMS: atom_id res chain seq x y z
N MET A 1 3.37 35.20 16.30
CA MET A 1 1.99 34.75 16.00
C MET A 1 1.65 33.63 16.96
N ALA A 2 0.38 33.34 17.21
CA ALA A 2 -0.02 32.18 18.01
C ALA A 2 0.17 30.88 17.20
N ARG A 3 0.41 29.77 17.91
CA ARG A 3 0.39 28.41 17.36
C ARG A 3 -1.05 27.90 17.33
N SER A 4 -1.58 27.60 16.15
CA SER A 4 -2.90 27.01 15.98
C SER A 4 -2.81 25.47 15.97
N LYS A 5 -3.97 24.79 16.06
CA LYS A 5 -4.09 23.34 15.92
C LYS A 5 -5.28 23.00 15.02
N ILE A 6 -4.97 22.51 13.83
CA ILE A 6 -5.93 21.92 12.89
C ILE A 6 -6.16 20.46 13.29
N THR A 7 -7.41 19.99 13.25
CA THR A 7 -7.76 18.59 13.51
C THR A 7 -8.69 18.08 12.42
N ILE A 8 -8.27 17.04 11.70
CA ILE A 8 -9.03 16.41 10.61
C ILE A 8 -9.41 15.00 11.05
N SER A 9 -10.70 14.77 11.29
CA SER A 9 -11.26 13.50 11.77
C SER A 9 -12.73 13.36 11.33
N PRO A 10 -13.11 12.32 10.58
CA PRO A 10 -12.25 11.32 9.93
C PRO A 10 -11.57 11.87 8.67
N THR A 11 -10.40 11.34 8.32
CA THR A 11 -9.79 11.59 6.99
C THR A 11 -10.61 10.94 5.88
N THR A 12 -10.93 11.69 4.82
CA THR A 12 -11.75 11.24 3.68
C THR A 12 -10.93 10.97 2.41
N ARG A 13 -11.48 10.16 1.49
CA ARG A 13 -10.77 9.63 0.30
C ARG A 13 -9.48 8.87 0.70
N SER A 14 -9.62 7.97 1.67
CA SER A 14 -8.61 7.06 2.22
C SER A 14 -9.27 5.73 2.61
N LEU A 15 -8.54 4.60 2.56
CA LEU A 15 -9.13 3.31 2.98
C LEU A 15 -9.10 3.16 4.51
N GLY A 16 -10.23 3.49 5.13
CA GLY A 16 -10.39 3.53 6.58
C GLY A 16 -9.99 4.89 7.17
N PRO A 17 -10.64 5.34 8.25
CA PRO A 17 -10.37 6.65 8.83
C PRO A 17 -9.06 6.68 9.61
N ALA A 18 -8.31 7.77 9.45
CA ALA A 18 -7.36 8.26 10.44
C ALA A 18 -7.94 9.50 11.13
N ASN A 19 -7.33 9.84 12.26
CA ASN A 19 -7.43 11.15 12.88
C ASN A 19 -6.07 11.83 12.69
N LEU A 20 -6.08 13.09 12.26
CA LEU A 20 -4.86 13.84 11.95
C LEU A 20 -4.87 15.17 12.71
N GLU A 21 -3.87 15.35 13.57
CA GLU A 21 -3.63 16.59 14.29
C GLU A 21 -2.42 17.30 13.67
N VAL A 22 -2.54 18.59 13.38
CA VAL A 22 -1.50 19.39 12.74
C VAL A 22 -1.40 20.74 13.44
N TRP A 23 -0.19 21.17 13.77
CA TRP A 23 0.06 22.47 14.38
C TRP A 23 0.70 23.40 13.37
N VAL A 24 0.20 24.63 13.29
CA VAL A 24 0.62 25.64 12.32
C VAL A 24 1.15 26.86 13.05
N GLU A 25 2.28 27.37 12.59
CA GLU A 25 2.88 28.63 13.02
C GLU A 25 3.31 29.40 11.76
N GLN A 26 3.01 30.71 11.70
CA GLN A 26 3.36 31.57 10.54
C GLN A 26 2.85 31.02 9.17
N GLY A 27 1.68 30.38 9.14
CA GLY A 27 1.10 29.81 7.92
C GLY A 27 1.82 28.55 7.41
N ARG A 28 2.64 27.88 8.24
CA ARG A 28 3.30 26.61 7.91
C ARG A 28 3.13 25.57 9.01
N VAL A 29 3.02 24.31 8.61
CA VAL A 29 3.01 23.18 9.53
C VAL A 29 4.36 23.06 10.26
N VAL A 30 4.33 23.04 11.58
CA VAL A 30 5.51 22.84 12.45
C VAL A 30 5.49 21.52 13.22
N ASP A 31 4.32 20.87 13.35
CA ASP A 31 4.19 19.55 13.95
C ASP A 31 2.96 18.81 13.39
N ALA A 32 3.00 17.48 13.38
CA ALA A 32 1.90 16.61 12.98
C ALA A 32 1.84 15.32 13.82
N ARG A 33 0.64 14.75 13.92
CA ARG A 33 0.37 13.40 14.46
C ARG A 33 -0.68 12.69 13.61
N CYS A 34 -0.36 11.50 13.12
CA CYS A 34 -1.30 10.65 12.40
C CYS A 34 -1.69 9.42 13.23
N ALA A 35 -2.96 9.37 13.63
CA ALA A 35 -3.52 8.32 14.47
C ALA A 35 -4.44 7.39 13.67
N THR A 36 -4.21 6.09 13.74
CA THR A 36 -5.19 5.08 13.31
C THR A 36 -5.94 4.57 14.54
N GLY A 37 -7.28 4.56 14.50
CA GLY A 37 -8.13 4.33 15.68
C GLY A 37 -8.66 2.89 15.87
N VAL A 38 -8.13 1.91 15.13
CA VAL A 38 -8.97 0.86 14.51
C VAL A 38 -8.18 -0.48 14.43
N PHE A 39 -8.34 -1.48 15.33
CA PHE A 39 -7.47 -2.71 15.42
C PHE A 39 -8.16 -4.11 15.64
N ARG A 40 -8.02 -5.12 14.73
CA ARG A 40 -8.51 -6.55 14.86
C ARG A 40 -7.52 -7.45 15.61
N GLY A 41 -6.22 -7.18 15.45
CA GLY A 41 -5.14 -8.10 15.85
C GLY A 41 -5.09 -9.39 15.01
N PHE A 42 -4.86 -9.32 13.69
CA PHE A 42 -4.66 -10.52 12.87
C PHE A 42 -3.50 -11.39 13.35
N GLU A 43 -2.43 -10.76 13.84
CA GLU A 43 -1.29 -11.38 14.51
C GLU A 43 -1.69 -12.25 15.73
N LEU A 44 -2.83 -11.94 16.36
CA LEU A 44 -3.42 -12.72 17.46
C LEU A 44 -4.44 -13.75 16.95
N ILE A 45 -5.28 -13.36 15.97
CA ILE A 45 -6.27 -14.25 15.32
C ILE A 45 -5.58 -15.45 14.63
N LEU A 46 -4.35 -15.27 14.16
CA LEU A 46 -3.55 -16.31 13.50
C LEU A 46 -2.90 -17.30 14.47
N LYS A 47 -2.79 -16.98 15.76
CA LYS A 47 -2.19 -17.91 16.73
C LYS A 47 -3.04 -19.19 16.87
N ASP A 48 -2.38 -20.33 17.04
CA ASP A 48 -2.98 -21.66 17.23
C ASP A 48 -3.82 -22.15 16.03
N ARG A 49 -3.56 -21.57 14.85
CA ARG A 49 -4.15 -22.04 13.59
C ARG A 49 -3.26 -23.02 12.86
N ASP A 50 -3.86 -23.70 11.90
CA ASP A 50 -3.13 -24.32 10.80
C ASP A 50 -2.34 -23.24 10.02
N PRO A 51 -1.05 -23.44 9.72
CA PRO A 51 -0.28 -22.51 8.89
C PRO A 51 -0.93 -22.20 7.52
N LEU A 52 -1.68 -23.13 6.93
CA LEU A 52 -2.38 -22.97 5.65
C LEU A 52 -3.60 -22.02 5.71
N ASP A 53 -4.10 -21.67 6.91
CA ASP A 53 -5.11 -20.61 7.06
C ASP A 53 -4.53 -19.23 6.69
N ALA A 54 -3.20 -19.03 6.84
CA ALA A 54 -2.61 -17.70 6.81
C ALA A 54 -2.78 -16.93 5.47
N PRO A 55 -2.59 -17.53 4.27
CA PRO A 55 -2.86 -16.86 3.01
C PRO A 55 -4.32 -16.41 2.89
N TYR A 56 -5.28 -17.22 3.32
CA TYR A 56 -6.70 -16.83 3.29
C TYR A 56 -7.05 -15.76 4.33
N ILE A 57 -6.62 -15.93 5.58
CA ILE A 57 -6.99 -15.03 6.68
C ILE A 57 -6.35 -13.66 6.49
N THR A 58 -5.06 -13.59 6.15
CA THR A 58 -4.35 -12.31 5.99
C THR A 58 -4.90 -11.46 4.85
N GLN A 59 -5.44 -12.05 3.78
CA GLN A 59 -6.17 -11.28 2.74
C GLN A 59 -7.27 -10.37 3.32
N ARG A 60 -7.92 -10.77 4.43
CA ARG A 60 -9.01 -9.99 5.02
C ARG A 60 -8.52 -8.74 5.77
N ILE A 61 -7.20 -8.56 5.97
CA ILE A 61 -6.62 -7.30 6.46
C ILE A 61 -7.15 -6.12 5.64
N CYS A 62 -7.10 -6.22 4.31
CA CYS A 62 -7.45 -5.15 3.40
C CYS A 62 -8.17 -5.68 2.15
N GLY A 63 -9.34 -5.12 1.84
CA GLY A 63 -10.10 -5.43 0.62
C GLY A 63 -9.55 -4.83 -0.68
N ILE A 64 -8.51 -3.98 -0.63
CA ILE A 64 -7.86 -3.36 -1.81
C ILE A 64 -6.47 -3.96 -2.10
N CYS A 65 -5.78 -4.54 -1.10
CA CYS A 65 -4.52 -5.26 -1.32
C CYS A 65 -4.52 -6.73 -0.85
N PRO A 66 -5.60 -7.50 -1.04
CA PRO A 66 -5.64 -8.89 -0.57
C PRO A 66 -4.60 -9.76 -1.26
N ALA A 67 -4.38 -9.61 -2.57
CA ALA A 67 -3.39 -10.42 -3.29
C ALA A 67 -1.98 -10.25 -2.70
N ALA A 68 -1.59 -9.03 -2.29
CA ALA A 68 -0.30 -8.78 -1.65
C ALA A 68 -0.15 -9.52 -0.33
N HIS A 69 -1.18 -9.56 0.52
CA HIS A 69 -1.17 -10.34 1.76
C HIS A 69 -1.13 -11.84 1.53
N SER A 70 -1.87 -12.35 0.54
CA SER A 70 -1.81 -13.76 0.16
C SER A 70 -0.41 -14.12 -0.37
N THR A 71 0.20 -13.27 -1.20
CA THR A 71 1.56 -13.47 -1.71
C THR A 71 2.59 -13.43 -0.58
N ALA A 72 2.49 -12.48 0.37
CA ALA A 72 3.41 -12.41 1.50
C ALA A 72 3.28 -13.64 2.43
N ALA A 73 2.05 -14.04 2.76
CA ALA A 73 1.80 -15.25 3.55
C ALA A 73 2.27 -16.53 2.83
N SER A 74 2.04 -16.63 1.53
CA SER A 74 2.51 -17.74 0.71
C SER A 74 4.04 -17.79 0.68
N LEU A 75 4.73 -16.68 0.39
CA LEU A 75 6.19 -16.62 0.40
C LEU A 75 6.80 -17.00 1.75
N ALA A 76 6.14 -16.65 2.87
CA ALA A 76 6.57 -17.04 4.21
C ALA A 76 6.49 -18.57 4.41
N LEU A 77 5.39 -19.18 3.98
CA LEU A 77 5.22 -20.64 4.00
C LEU A 77 6.16 -21.33 3.00
N GLU A 78 6.41 -20.78 1.81
CA GLU A 78 7.39 -21.30 0.86
C GLU A 78 8.83 -21.19 1.38
N ASN A 79 9.13 -20.22 2.26
CA ASN A 79 10.41 -20.17 2.98
C ASN A 79 10.50 -21.26 4.07
N LEU A 80 9.41 -21.53 4.80
CA LEU A 80 9.33 -22.57 5.82
C LEU A 80 9.41 -24.00 5.22
N THR A 81 8.67 -24.28 4.16
CA THR A 81 8.52 -25.63 3.58
C THR A 81 9.51 -25.96 2.46
N GLY A 82 10.22 -24.94 1.95
CA GLY A 82 11.14 -25.09 0.82
C GLY A 82 10.45 -25.24 -0.55
N VAL A 83 9.12 -25.39 -0.62
CA VAL A 83 8.42 -25.55 -1.91
C VAL A 83 8.66 -24.37 -2.87
N ARG A 84 8.63 -24.66 -4.17
CA ARG A 84 8.60 -23.68 -5.26
C ARG A 84 7.36 -23.91 -6.12
N PRO A 85 6.75 -22.86 -6.69
CA PRO A 85 5.68 -23.04 -7.65
C PRO A 85 6.21 -23.61 -8.98
N PRO A 86 5.36 -24.21 -9.83
CA PRO A 86 5.67 -24.36 -11.24
C PRO A 86 5.72 -23.00 -11.95
N TRP A 87 6.26 -22.98 -13.18
CA TRP A 87 6.33 -21.78 -14.04
C TRP A 87 4.99 -21.04 -14.14
N ASN A 88 3.93 -21.73 -14.59
CA ASN A 88 2.59 -21.12 -14.67
C ASN A 88 2.10 -20.64 -13.29
N GLY A 89 2.40 -21.39 -12.22
CA GLY A 89 2.04 -21.01 -10.86
C GLY A 89 2.64 -19.67 -10.43
N ASN A 90 3.90 -19.41 -10.77
CA ASN A 90 4.56 -18.12 -10.57
C ASN A 90 3.90 -17.01 -11.40
N VAL A 91 3.72 -17.23 -12.70
CA VAL A 91 3.17 -16.24 -13.65
C VAL A 91 1.71 -15.86 -13.28
N LEU A 92 0.88 -16.82 -12.89
CA LEU A 92 -0.51 -16.57 -12.45
C LEU A 92 -0.58 -15.71 -11.18
N ARG A 93 0.30 -15.95 -10.20
CA ARG A 93 0.41 -15.09 -9.00
C ARG A 93 0.87 -13.67 -9.36
N ASN A 94 1.80 -13.55 -10.30
CA ASN A 94 2.29 -12.25 -10.76
C ASN A 94 1.15 -11.44 -11.39
N LEU A 95 0.38 -12.06 -12.29
CA LEU A 95 -0.80 -11.45 -12.92
C LEU A 95 -1.86 -10.99 -11.89
N LEU A 96 -2.13 -11.77 -10.83
CA LEU A 96 -3.08 -11.40 -9.79
C LEU A 96 -2.59 -10.23 -8.91
N LEU A 97 -1.35 -10.28 -8.44
CA LEU A 97 -0.76 -9.18 -7.65
C LEU A 97 -0.64 -7.88 -8.48
N ALA A 98 -0.39 -8.01 -9.77
CA ALA A 98 -0.33 -6.90 -10.70
C ALA A 98 -1.72 -6.34 -11.03
N GLY A 99 -2.74 -7.18 -11.25
CA GLY A 99 -4.14 -6.76 -11.43
C GLY A 99 -4.68 -5.99 -10.22
N ASN A 100 -4.41 -6.49 -9.01
CA ASN A 100 -4.63 -5.76 -7.74
C ASN A 100 -3.94 -4.38 -7.74
N THR A 101 -2.72 -4.30 -8.25
CA THR A 101 -1.92 -3.06 -8.27
C THR A 101 -2.43 -2.06 -9.32
N LEU A 102 -2.76 -2.50 -10.54
CA LEU A 102 -3.40 -1.67 -11.57
C LEU A 102 -4.76 -1.16 -11.09
N GLN A 103 -5.60 -2.03 -10.53
CA GLN A 103 -6.87 -1.63 -9.92
C GLN A 103 -6.63 -0.53 -8.89
N ASN A 104 -5.68 -0.75 -7.98
CA ASN A 104 -5.41 0.20 -6.90
C ASN A 104 -5.00 1.56 -7.45
N HIS A 105 -4.02 1.61 -8.35
CA HIS A 105 -3.47 2.88 -8.84
C HIS A 105 -4.47 3.66 -9.69
N LEU A 106 -5.30 2.98 -10.50
CA LEU A 106 -6.40 3.61 -11.23
C LEU A 106 -7.41 4.26 -10.27
N ARG A 107 -7.85 3.54 -9.23
CA ARG A 107 -8.79 4.10 -8.23
C ARG A 107 -8.16 5.16 -7.35
N HIS A 108 -6.88 5.02 -7.01
CA HIS A 108 -6.15 6.00 -6.21
C HIS A 108 -6.03 7.33 -6.95
N PHE A 109 -5.47 7.31 -8.17
CA PHE A 109 -5.29 8.53 -8.95
C PHE A 109 -6.64 9.19 -9.24
N TYR A 110 -7.58 8.48 -9.87
CA TYR A 110 -8.85 9.10 -10.24
C TYR A 110 -9.78 9.34 -9.03
N PHE A 111 -10.06 8.36 -8.17
CA PHE A 111 -11.09 8.55 -7.13
C PHE A 111 -10.56 9.22 -5.86
N HIS A 112 -9.28 9.05 -5.52
CA HIS A 112 -8.72 9.65 -4.30
C HIS A 112 -8.02 10.98 -4.57
N VAL A 113 -7.28 11.12 -5.68
CA VAL A 113 -6.44 12.32 -5.94
C VAL A 113 -7.16 13.38 -6.77
N ILE A 114 -7.71 13.06 -7.95
CA ILE A 114 -8.30 14.07 -8.86
C ILE A 114 -9.31 15.04 -8.18
N PRO A 115 -10.19 14.63 -7.25
CA PRO A 115 -11.10 15.54 -6.55
C PRO A 115 -10.44 16.63 -5.67
N ASP A 116 -9.13 16.54 -5.37
CA ASP A 116 -8.39 17.63 -4.74
C ASP A 116 -7.97 18.73 -5.72
N TYR A 117 -8.07 18.50 -7.03
CA TYR A 117 -7.53 19.38 -8.08
C TYR A 117 -8.54 19.73 -9.19
N VAL A 118 -9.64 18.97 -9.29
CA VAL A 118 -10.76 19.14 -10.23
C VAL A 118 -12.09 19.09 -9.46
N PRO A 119 -12.97 20.10 -9.60
CA PRO A 119 -14.30 20.08 -8.98
C PRO A 119 -15.23 19.10 -9.70
N GLY A 120 -15.88 18.21 -8.93
CA GLY A 120 -16.90 17.29 -9.46
C GLY A 120 -18.29 17.95 -9.63
N PRO A 121 -19.32 17.20 -10.02
CA PRO A 121 -20.70 17.70 -10.10
C PRO A 121 -21.22 18.36 -8.81
N GLU A 122 -22.23 19.22 -8.93
CA GLU A 122 -22.91 19.85 -7.78
C GLU A 122 -23.98 18.91 -7.17
N LYS A 123 -23.56 17.73 -6.72
CA LYS A 123 -24.39 16.75 -6.00
C LYS A 123 -23.53 15.78 -5.15
N PRO A 124 -24.06 15.14 -4.10
CA PRO A 124 -23.36 14.09 -3.37
C PRO A 124 -22.87 12.96 -4.30
N PRO A 125 -21.70 12.34 -4.05
CA PRO A 125 -20.77 12.57 -2.93
C PRO A 125 -19.77 13.74 -3.15
N PHE A 126 -19.94 14.54 -4.21
CA PHE A 126 -18.96 15.56 -4.62
C PHE A 126 -19.13 16.93 -3.92
N VAL A 127 -20.21 17.10 -3.16
CA VAL A 127 -20.48 18.26 -2.29
C VAL A 127 -21.07 17.78 -0.95
N PRO A 128 -20.81 18.48 0.18
CA PRO A 128 -19.96 19.66 0.31
C PRO A 128 -18.47 19.35 0.11
N ARG A 129 -17.72 20.34 -0.36
CA ARG A 129 -16.28 20.28 -0.63
C ARG A 129 -15.62 21.65 -0.39
N PRO A 130 -14.28 21.72 -0.26
CA PRO A 130 -13.57 22.98 -0.46
C PRO A 130 -13.92 23.60 -1.83
N THR A 131 -14.01 24.93 -1.88
CA THR A 131 -14.34 25.70 -3.09
C THR A 131 -13.17 26.54 -3.61
N LYS A 132 -12.04 26.53 -2.88
CA LYS A 132 -10.78 27.23 -3.19
C LYS A 132 -9.78 26.31 -3.90
N ASP A 133 -8.74 26.93 -4.46
CA ASP A 133 -7.54 26.30 -5.03
C ASP A 133 -7.78 25.22 -6.12
N TYR A 134 -8.81 25.43 -6.94
CA TYR A 134 -9.04 24.73 -8.20
C TYR A 134 -8.54 25.57 -9.38
N ARG A 135 -7.30 25.31 -9.84
CA ARG A 135 -6.56 26.18 -10.79
C ARG A 135 -6.63 25.80 -12.26
N MET A 136 -7.08 24.60 -12.58
CA MET A 136 -7.12 24.10 -13.96
C MET A 136 -8.08 24.92 -14.85
N ASP A 137 -7.81 24.99 -16.15
CA ASP A 137 -8.75 25.58 -17.10
C ASP A 137 -10.01 24.70 -17.30
N LYS A 138 -11.02 25.24 -18.00
CA LYS A 138 -12.32 24.56 -18.20
C LYS A 138 -12.22 23.29 -19.05
N ALA A 139 -11.31 23.22 -20.01
CA ALA A 139 -11.09 22.05 -20.85
C ALA A 139 -10.29 20.96 -20.11
N ALA A 140 -9.24 21.34 -19.38
CA ALA A 140 -8.49 20.45 -18.50
C ALA A 140 -9.40 19.81 -17.43
N ASN A 141 -10.17 20.62 -16.69
CA ASN A 141 -11.15 20.12 -15.71
C ASN A 141 -12.16 19.15 -16.35
N LYS A 142 -12.76 19.52 -17.49
CA LYS A 142 -13.75 18.66 -18.16
C LYS A 142 -13.14 17.32 -18.61
N ARG A 143 -11.91 17.32 -19.15
CA ARG A 143 -11.22 16.09 -19.56
C ARG A 143 -10.93 15.18 -18.37
N LEU A 144 -10.30 15.70 -17.32
CA LEU A 144 -9.95 14.90 -16.14
C LEU A 144 -11.20 14.41 -15.39
N LEU A 145 -12.29 15.18 -15.40
CA LEU A 145 -13.59 14.74 -14.84
C LEU A 145 -14.27 13.66 -15.70
N ASN A 146 -14.12 13.69 -17.03
CA ASN A 146 -14.57 12.58 -17.87
C ASN A 146 -13.75 11.31 -17.58
N HIS A 147 -12.41 11.41 -17.59
CA HIS A 147 -11.53 10.29 -17.30
C HIS A 147 -11.73 9.72 -15.88
N TYR A 148 -12.13 10.55 -14.91
CA TYR A 148 -12.59 10.11 -13.58
C TYR A 148 -13.77 9.12 -13.68
N PHE A 149 -14.77 9.39 -14.54
CA PHE A 149 -15.89 8.46 -14.74
C PHE A 149 -15.49 7.23 -15.56
N ASP A 150 -14.63 7.39 -16.57
CA ASP A 150 -14.10 6.26 -17.36
C ASP A 150 -13.31 5.27 -16.49
N ALA A 151 -12.58 5.76 -15.49
CA ALA A 151 -11.78 4.95 -14.57
C ALA A 151 -12.61 3.93 -13.74
N PHE A 152 -13.93 4.08 -13.62
CA PHE A 152 -14.79 3.02 -13.06
C PHE A 152 -14.79 1.78 -13.95
N THR A 153 -14.79 1.94 -15.27
CA THR A 153 -14.73 0.81 -16.22
C THR A 153 -13.35 0.15 -16.16
N TYR A 154 -12.28 0.92 -16.30
CA TYR A 154 -10.92 0.35 -16.36
C TYR A 154 -10.46 -0.24 -15.02
N SER A 155 -10.77 0.39 -13.88
CA SER A 155 -10.44 -0.16 -12.56
C SER A 155 -11.37 -1.30 -12.11
N ARG A 156 -12.52 -1.49 -12.75
CA ARG A 156 -13.31 -2.74 -12.65
C ARG A 156 -12.66 -3.84 -13.47
N MET A 157 -12.32 -3.57 -14.74
CA MET A 157 -11.68 -4.56 -15.62
C MET A 157 -10.37 -5.09 -15.05
N ALA A 158 -9.53 -4.24 -14.45
CA ALA A 158 -8.31 -4.66 -13.75
C ALA A 158 -8.58 -5.57 -12.54
N TYR A 159 -9.76 -5.47 -11.92
CA TYR A 159 -10.17 -6.27 -10.76
C TYR A 159 -10.86 -7.58 -11.13
N GLU A 160 -11.45 -7.66 -12.32
CA GLU A 160 -12.10 -8.88 -12.81
C GLU A 160 -11.08 -10.01 -13.08
N LEU A 161 -9.78 -9.69 -13.16
CA LEU A 161 -8.69 -10.66 -13.12
C LEU A 161 -8.67 -11.49 -11.81
N ASP A 162 -9.07 -10.93 -10.67
CA ASP A 162 -9.20 -11.69 -9.40
C ASP A 162 -10.32 -12.73 -9.47
N ALA A 163 -11.36 -12.50 -10.29
CA ALA A 163 -12.38 -13.51 -10.56
C ALA A 163 -11.86 -14.56 -11.55
N LEU A 164 -11.27 -14.11 -12.67
CA LEU A 164 -10.82 -14.97 -13.77
C LEU A 164 -9.64 -15.89 -13.43
N LEU A 165 -8.68 -15.42 -12.62
CA LEU A 165 -7.48 -16.18 -12.21
C LEU A 165 -7.46 -16.53 -10.72
N GLY A 166 -8.39 -15.98 -9.92
CA GLY A 166 -8.45 -16.14 -8.47
C GLY A 166 -9.78 -16.65 -7.93
N GLY A 167 -10.73 -16.99 -8.81
CA GLY A 167 -12.08 -17.45 -8.47
C GLY A 167 -13.03 -16.35 -8.01
N LYS A 168 -12.54 -15.29 -7.33
CA LYS A 168 -13.31 -14.10 -6.96
C LYS A 168 -12.43 -12.92 -6.50
N GLY A 169 -12.89 -11.70 -6.78
CA GLY A 169 -12.44 -10.47 -6.13
C GLY A 169 -13.61 -9.83 -5.34
N PRO A 170 -13.41 -9.30 -4.11
CA PRO A 170 -12.18 -9.30 -3.33
C PRO A 170 -11.77 -10.68 -2.78
N HIS A 171 -10.50 -10.75 -2.36
CA HIS A 171 -9.88 -11.90 -1.67
C HIS A 171 -9.78 -13.16 -2.58
N PRO A 172 -8.89 -13.16 -3.59
CA PRO A 172 -8.70 -14.29 -4.50
C PRO A 172 -8.18 -15.53 -3.77
N HIS A 173 -8.70 -16.71 -4.11
CA HIS A 173 -8.40 -17.96 -3.40
C HIS A 173 -7.25 -18.77 -4.01
N SER A 174 -6.72 -18.37 -5.17
CA SER A 174 -5.67 -19.14 -5.87
C SER A 174 -4.24 -18.91 -5.39
N ILE A 175 -3.95 -17.78 -4.73
CA ILE A 175 -2.59 -17.45 -4.28
C ILE A 175 -2.28 -18.20 -2.97
N LEU A 176 -1.80 -19.43 -3.11
CA LEU A 176 -1.31 -20.32 -2.07
C LEU A 176 0.22 -20.53 -2.18
N PRO A 177 0.90 -21.12 -1.18
CA PRO A 177 2.23 -21.69 -1.37
C PRO A 177 2.16 -22.82 -2.41
N GLY A 178 3.25 -23.15 -3.09
CA GLY A 178 3.27 -24.23 -4.08
C GLY A 178 2.62 -23.92 -5.43
N GLY A 179 1.72 -22.94 -5.57
CA GLY A 179 1.35 -22.42 -6.90
C GLY A 179 0.16 -21.47 -6.99
N SER A 180 -0.59 -21.61 -8.09
CA SER A 180 -1.97 -21.13 -8.27
C SER A 180 -2.91 -22.33 -8.20
N THR A 181 -4.07 -22.21 -7.54
CA THR A 181 -5.09 -23.28 -7.54
C THR A 181 -6.08 -23.22 -8.72
N VAL A 182 -5.99 -22.20 -9.58
CA VAL A 182 -6.91 -21.99 -10.71
C VAL A 182 -6.15 -22.11 -12.04
N PRO A 183 -6.48 -23.10 -12.89
CA PRO A 183 -5.86 -23.24 -14.21
C PRO A 183 -6.42 -22.22 -15.20
N PRO A 184 -5.57 -21.57 -16.02
CA PRO A 184 -6.03 -20.72 -17.11
C PRO A 184 -6.59 -21.57 -18.26
N THR A 185 -7.52 -21.00 -19.01
CA THR A 185 -8.04 -21.57 -20.26
C THR A 185 -7.85 -20.56 -21.40
N ALA A 186 -7.76 -21.01 -22.66
CA ALA A 186 -7.56 -20.11 -23.80
C ALA A 186 -8.60 -18.96 -23.87
N PRO A 187 -9.92 -19.18 -23.69
CA PRO A 187 -10.89 -18.09 -23.68
C PRO A 187 -10.66 -17.06 -22.56
N VAL A 188 -10.24 -17.52 -21.38
CA VAL A 188 -9.92 -16.63 -20.24
C VAL A 188 -8.68 -15.78 -20.54
N LEU A 189 -7.62 -16.37 -21.09
CA LEU A 189 -6.41 -15.61 -21.45
C LEU A 189 -6.70 -14.58 -22.55
N MET A 190 -7.51 -14.93 -23.55
CA MET A 190 -7.94 -14.00 -24.61
C MET A 190 -8.76 -12.82 -24.07
N ASP A 191 -9.69 -13.07 -23.14
CA ASP A 191 -10.47 -12.01 -22.48
C ASP A 191 -9.57 -11.10 -21.61
N ILE A 192 -8.64 -11.66 -20.84
CA ILE A 192 -7.68 -10.87 -20.06
C ILE A 192 -6.77 -10.04 -20.97
N GLN A 193 -6.28 -10.60 -22.08
CA GLN A 193 -5.46 -9.86 -23.06
C GLN A 193 -6.24 -8.68 -23.66
N ALA A 194 -7.51 -8.88 -24.04
CA ALA A 194 -8.37 -7.82 -24.55
C ALA A 194 -8.62 -6.72 -23.50
N ARG A 195 -8.76 -7.08 -22.22
CA ARG A 195 -8.90 -6.13 -21.10
C ARG A 195 -7.61 -5.36 -20.85
N LEU A 196 -6.46 -6.03 -20.77
CA LEU A 196 -5.18 -5.38 -20.53
C LEU A 196 -4.82 -4.42 -21.68
N ASN A 197 -5.06 -4.79 -22.94
CA ASN A 197 -4.87 -3.89 -24.08
C ASN A 197 -5.72 -2.60 -23.95
N ARG A 198 -6.96 -2.71 -23.45
CA ARG A 198 -7.84 -1.55 -23.20
C ARG A 198 -7.39 -0.72 -21.99
N ILE A 199 -6.98 -1.37 -20.89
CA ILE A 199 -6.49 -0.71 -19.68
C ILE A 199 -5.17 0.03 -19.97
N LYS A 200 -4.22 -0.63 -20.64
CA LYS A 200 -2.95 -0.04 -21.07
C LYS A 200 -3.18 1.18 -21.94
N ARG A 201 -4.09 1.11 -22.92
CA ARG A 201 -4.45 2.27 -23.75
C ARG A 201 -4.93 3.46 -22.91
N PHE A 202 -5.84 3.25 -21.96
CA PHE A 202 -6.29 4.32 -21.06
C PHE A 202 -5.17 4.87 -20.15
N ILE A 203 -4.19 4.04 -19.76
CA ILE A 203 -3.02 4.51 -19.01
C ILE A 203 -2.12 5.39 -19.89
N ASP A 204 -1.81 4.93 -21.11
CA ASP A 204 -0.95 5.63 -22.07
C ASP A 204 -1.58 6.93 -22.61
N GLU A 205 -2.87 6.91 -22.98
CA GLU A 205 -3.57 8.01 -23.69
C GLU A 205 -4.31 8.98 -22.75
N SER A 206 -4.69 8.56 -21.53
CA SER A 206 -5.40 9.40 -20.54
C SER A 206 -4.58 9.62 -19.27
N MET A 207 -4.23 8.56 -18.53
CA MET A 207 -3.66 8.67 -17.17
C MET A 207 -2.30 9.36 -17.12
N VAL A 208 -1.40 9.03 -18.07
CA VAL A 208 -0.07 9.66 -18.19
C VAL A 208 -0.18 11.15 -18.58
N PRO A 209 -0.94 11.55 -19.63
CA PRO A 209 -1.22 12.96 -19.89
C PRO A 209 -1.89 13.71 -18.74
N ASP A 210 -2.83 13.09 -18.03
CA ASP A 210 -3.56 13.72 -16.92
C ASP A 210 -2.64 14.08 -15.75
N VAL A 211 -1.73 13.19 -15.32
CA VAL A 211 -0.80 13.52 -14.21
C VAL A 211 0.22 14.59 -14.61
N HIS A 212 0.62 14.66 -15.89
CA HIS A 212 1.46 15.75 -16.38
C HIS A 212 0.71 17.09 -16.45
N THR A 213 -0.58 17.08 -16.80
CA THR A 213 -1.44 18.28 -16.71
C THR A 213 -1.60 18.73 -15.26
N LEU A 214 -1.80 17.79 -14.33
CA LEU A 214 -1.89 18.06 -12.90
C LEU A 214 -0.58 18.61 -12.34
N ALA A 215 0.57 18.12 -12.80
CA ALA A 215 1.89 18.68 -12.47
C ALA A 215 2.12 20.09 -13.05
N GLN A 216 1.53 20.42 -14.21
CA GLN A 216 1.66 21.73 -14.85
C GLN A 216 0.87 22.84 -14.12
N PHE A 217 -0.33 22.54 -13.60
CA PHE A 217 -1.16 23.52 -12.88
C PHE A 217 -0.80 23.68 -11.39
N TYR A 218 -0.06 22.72 -10.81
CA TYR A 218 0.33 22.71 -9.40
C TYR A 218 1.84 22.39 -9.24
N PRO A 219 2.75 23.14 -9.90
CA PRO A 219 4.18 22.82 -9.96
C PRO A 219 4.88 22.94 -8.60
N GLU A 220 4.36 23.74 -7.67
CA GLU A 220 4.88 23.87 -6.31
C GLU A 220 4.68 22.60 -5.47
N TYR A 221 3.81 21.67 -5.89
CA TYR A 221 3.68 20.36 -5.26
C TYR A 221 4.84 19.39 -5.58
N TYR A 222 5.83 19.81 -6.40
CA TYR A 222 7.17 19.21 -6.40
C TYR A 222 8.04 19.62 -5.19
N GLN A 223 7.59 20.58 -4.38
CA GLN A 223 8.28 21.06 -3.17
C GLN A 223 7.44 20.89 -1.89
N ILE A 224 6.12 20.70 -2.00
CA ILE A 224 5.21 20.38 -0.88
C ILE A 224 5.18 18.86 -0.63
N GLY A 225 5.08 18.45 0.64
CA GLY A 225 5.11 17.04 1.04
C GLY A 225 6.52 16.43 1.08
N SER A 226 7.56 17.25 1.09
CA SER A 226 8.91 16.83 0.74
C SER A 226 9.69 16.16 1.87
N ARG A 227 10.62 15.26 1.52
CA ARG A 227 11.46 14.52 2.49
C ARG A 227 12.86 14.25 1.96
N SER A 228 13.82 14.01 2.85
CA SER A 228 15.11 13.40 2.51
C SER A 228 14.92 12.04 1.84
N VAL A 229 15.79 11.69 0.88
CA VAL A 229 15.72 10.43 0.12
C VAL A 229 16.04 9.24 1.02
N ARG A 230 14.99 8.72 1.66
CA ARG A 230 15.00 7.61 2.62
C ARG A 230 13.82 6.69 2.28
N LEU A 231 14.08 5.75 1.37
CA LEU A 231 13.06 4.94 0.70
C LEU A 231 13.31 3.43 0.91
N LEU A 232 12.25 2.63 0.92
CA LEU A 232 12.31 1.18 1.03
C LEU A 232 11.35 0.49 0.07
N ALA A 233 11.87 -0.41 -0.75
CA ALA A 233 11.11 -1.33 -1.57
C ALA A 233 11.53 -2.77 -1.26
N PHE A 234 10.55 -3.64 -1.03
CA PHE A 234 10.75 -5.10 -1.15
C PHE A 234 10.38 -5.53 -2.57
N SER A 235 11.04 -6.58 -3.04
CA SER A 235 10.92 -7.03 -4.43
C SER A 235 9.51 -7.51 -4.79
N MET A 236 9.11 -7.34 -6.05
CA MET A 236 7.83 -7.84 -6.58
C MET A 236 8.06 -8.62 -7.87
N PHE A 237 7.20 -9.62 -8.09
CA PHE A 237 7.14 -10.45 -9.29
C PHE A 237 8.45 -11.21 -9.57
N PRO A 238 8.64 -12.42 -8.99
CA PRO A 238 9.78 -13.27 -9.33
C PRO A 238 9.78 -13.58 -10.82
N LYS A 239 10.95 -13.51 -11.48
CA LYS A 239 11.03 -13.82 -12.92
C LYS A 239 10.91 -15.32 -13.16
N THR A 240 11.54 -16.12 -12.31
CA THR A 240 11.46 -17.60 -12.36
C THR A 240 10.99 -18.15 -11.00
N PRO A 241 10.54 -19.41 -10.92
CA PRO A 241 10.29 -20.07 -9.64
C PRO A 241 11.55 -20.42 -8.84
N GLU A 242 12.69 -20.61 -9.51
CA GLU A 242 13.91 -21.13 -8.92
C GLU A 242 14.67 -20.05 -8.15
N ASP A 243 14.87 -18.89 -8.79
CA ASP A 243 15.53 -17.73 -8.20
C ASP A 243 14.50 -16.83 -7.49
N ARG A 244 14.71 -16.63 -6.18
CA ARG A 244 13.83 -15.79 -5.36
C ARG A 244 14.23 -14.32 -5.37
N GLU A 245 15.44 -13.99 -5.79
CA GLU A 245 15.97 -12.62 -5.81
C GLU A 245 15.86 -12.00 -7.21
N ASP A 246 15.93 -12.79 -8.29
CA ASP A 246 15.66 -12.26 -9.63
C ASP A 246 14.16 -11.94 -9.83
N ARG A 247 13.88 -10.63 -9.88
CA ARG A 247 12.53 -10.06 -9.82
C ARG A 247 12.39 -8.95 -10.85
N TYR A 248 11.20 -8.76 -11.40
CA TYR A 248 10.92 -7.63 -12.29
C TYR A 248 11.00 -6.28 -11.58
N PHE A 249 10.66 -6.24 -10.28
CA PHE A 249 11.05 -5.16 -9.39
C PHE A 249 11.97 -5.70 -8.29
N PRO A 250 13.26 -5.37 -8.28
CA PRO A 250 14.19 -5.81 -7.24
C PRO A 250 13.92 -5.11 -5.90
N ALA A 251 14.45 -5.67 -4.82
CA ALA A 251 14.42 -5.06 -3.50
C ALA A 251 15.52 -3.98 -3.37
N GLY A 252 15.26 -2.93 -2.60
CA GLY A 252 16.23 -1.88 -2.38
C GLY A 252 15.88 -0.99 -1.19
N VAL A 253 16.90 -0.65 -0.41
CA VAL A 253 16.88 0.50 0.50
C VAL A 253 17.64 1.65 -0.15
N VAL A 254 17.08 2.85 -0.11
CA VAL A 254 17.71 4.06 -0.63
C VAL A 254 17.99 5.00 0.53
N LEU A 255 19.26 5.36 0.72
CA LEU A 255 19.74 6.31 1.73
C LEU A 255 20.74 7.25 1.06
N ASP A 256 20.57 8.56 1.23
CA ASP A 256 21.49 9.60 0.75
C ASP A 256 21.88 9.43 -0.74
N GLY A 257 20.87 9.10 -1.56
CA GLY A 257 21.01 8.86 -3.00
C GLY A 257 21.58 7.49 -3.39
N LYS A 258 22.13 6.71 -2.46
CA LYS A 258 22.67 5.37 -2.69
C LYS A 258 21.58 4.31 -2.55
N THR A 259 21.48 3.42 -3.54
CA THR A 259 20.63 2.22 -3.48
C THR A 259 21.46 1.03 -3.03
N LEU A 260 20.98 0.28 -2.03
CA LEU A 260 21.62 -0.92 -1.48
C LEU A 260 20.57 -2.05 -1.35
N PRO A 261 20.97 -3.34 -1.33
CA PRO A 261 20.08 -4.42 -0.91
C PRO A 261 19.59 -4.19 0.54
N PRO A 262 18.30 -4.39 0.86
CA PRO A 262 17.79 -4.24 2.22
C PRO A 262 18.11 -5.48 3.06
N ASP A 263 18.63 -5.28 4.28
CA ASP A 263 18.82 -6.34 5.27
C ASP A 263 17.60 -6.41 6.21
N PRO A 264 16.78 -7.48 6.17
CA PRO A 264 15.62 -7.62 7.06
C PRO A 264 16.01 -7.57 8.55
N LYS A 265 17.23 -7.98 8.91
CA LYS A 265 17.72 -7.97 10.30
C LYS A 265 17.86 -6.57 10.88
N LYS A 266 17.81 -5.52 10.06
CA LYS A 266 17.80 -4.09 10.48
C LYS A 266 16.40 -3.53 10.77
N ILE A 267 15.33 -4.30 10.51
CA ILE A 267 13.95 -3.86 10.75
C ILE A 267 13.62 -3.94 12.25
N ARG A 268 13.10 -2.87 12.83
CA ARG A 268 12.59 -2.86 14.21
C ARG A 268 11.25 -2.15 14.28
N GLU A 269 10.36 -2.66 15.14
CA GLU A 269 9.13 -1.99 15.52
C GLU A 269 9.33 -1.27 16.85
N HIS A 270 9.06 0.03 16.85
CA HIS A 270 9.02 0.88 18.03
C HIS A 270 7.59 0.95 18.58
N PHE A 271 7.45 1.12 19.89
CA PHE A 271 6.17 0.95 20.57
C PHE A 271 5.69 2.17 21.37
N ARG A 272 6.58 3.12 21.74
CA ARG A 272 6.27 4.20 22.68
C ARG A 272 4.96 4.93 22.41
N PHE A 273 4.75 5.34 21.16
CA PHE A 273 3.57 6.13 20.74
C PHE A 273 2.40 5.29 20.20
N ALA A 274 2.53 3.95 20.22
CA ALA A 274 1.52 2.99 19.77
C ALA A 274 0.71 2.38 20.93
N TYR A 275 -0.57 2.05 20.73
CA TYR A 275 -1.46 1.43 21.74
C TYR A 275 -1.17 -0.05 22.06
N PHE A 276 0.10 -0.39 22.27
CA PHE A 276 0.57 -1.70 22.73
C PHE A 276 1.40 -1.58 24.01
N LYS A 277 1.53 -2.67 24.76
CA LYS A 277 2.51 -2.78 25.85
C LYS A 277 3.90 -2.52 25.27
N ASP A 278 4.56 -1.54 25.85
CA ASP A 278 5.95 -1.21 25.53
C ASP A 278 6.89 -2.22 26.21
N PRO A 279 7.82 -2.86 25.48
CA PRO A 279 8.85 -3.73 26.06
C PRO A 279 10.12 -2.97 26.49
N GLY A 280 10.14 -1.63 26.36
CA GLY A 280 11.25 -0.76 26.76
C GLY A 280 12.39 -0.66 25.74
N LYS A 281 12.22 -1.27 24.56
CA LYS A 281 13.18 -1.27 23.44
C LYS A 281 12.48 -1.60 22.11
N PRO A 282 13.08 -1.32 20.95
CA PRO A 282 12.53 -1.73 19.66
C PRO A 282 12.70 -3.24 19.44
N GLU A 283 11.68 -3.94 18.94
CA GLU A 283 11.73 -5.41 18.69
C GLU A 283 11.81 -5.73 17.19
N HIS A 284 12.50 -6.80 16.82
CA HIS A 284 12.43 -7.36 15.45
C HIS A 284 11.18 -8.23 15.34
N PRO A 285 10.48 -8.31 14.18
CA PRO A 285 9.24 -9.10 14.05
C PRO A 285 9.30 -10.57 14.48
N THR A 286 10.45 -11.26 14.43
CA THR A 286 10.56 -12.63 14.97
C THR A 286 10.51 -12.72 16.50
N ALA A 287 10.76 -11.60 17.20
CA ALA A 287 10.67 -11.49 18.66
C ALA A 287 9.48 -10.62 19.14
N ALA A 288 8.90 -9.81 18.25
CA ALA A 288 7.86 -8.85 18.57
C ALA A 288 6.58 -9.54 19.07
N SER A 289 5.91 -8.94 20.05
CA SER A 289 4.71 -9.53 20.65
C SER A 289 3.55 -8.55 20.80
N THR A 290 2.59 -8.65 19.87
CA THR A 290 1.40 -7.78 19.79
C THR A 290 0.51 -7.90 21.03
N LYS A 291 0.74 -7.03 22.02
CA LYS A 291 0.02 -7.01 23.31
C LYS A 291 -0.74 -5.69 23.44
N PRO A 292 -2.03 -5.62 23.08
CA PRO A 292 -2.81 -4.38 23.10
C PRO A 292 -2.84 -3.68 24.46
N ARG A 293 -2.74 -2.35 24.46
CA ARG A 293 -2.91 -1.47 25.63
C ARG A 293 -3.60 -0.17 25.18
N PRO A 294 -4.95 -0.16 25.03
CA PRO A 294 -5.70 1.01 24.57
C PRO A 294 -5.43 2.26 25.42
N ASN A 295 -5.36 2.08 26.74
CA ASN A 295 -5.17 3.18 27.70
C ASN A 295 -3.67 3.36 28.02
N LYS A 296 -2.79 3.36 27.00
CA LYS A 296 -1.38 3.70 27.22
C LYS A 296 -1.18 5.20 27.12
N GLU A 297 -0.75 5.80 28.22
CA GLU A 297 -0.35 7.21 28.28
C GLU A 297 0.71 7.54 27.22
N GLY A 298 0.59 8.72 26.59
CA GLY A 298 1.48 9.18 25.53
C GLY A 298 1.28 8.52 24.15
N ALA A 299 0.60 7.37 24.07
CA ALA A 299 0.26 6.78 22.79
C ALA A 299 -0.89 7.55 22.10
N TYR A 300 -0.89 7.54 20.76
CA TYR A 300 -1.93 8.18 19.97
C TYR A 300 -2.43 7.35 18.78
N SER A 301 -1.68 6.33 18.34
CA SER A 301 -2.02 5.52 17.17
C SER A 301 -2.10 4.03 17.52
N TRP A 302 -2.98 3.27 16.86
CA TRP A 302 -2.89 1.80 16.91
C TRP A 302 -1.73 1.27 16.05
N SER A 303 -1.18 2.11 15.17
CA SER A 303 -0.03 1.80 14.31
C SER A 303 1.22 1.56 15.16
N LYS A 304 1.89 0.41 14.99
CA LYS A 304 3.28 0.22 15.45
C LYS A 304 4.20 1.17 14.66
N ALA A 305 5.39 1.49 15.15
CA ALA A 305 6.35 2.35 14.44
C ALA A 305 7.52 1.56 13.84
N PRO A 306 7.38 0.89 12.68
CA PRO A 306 8.50 0.26 12.00
C PRO A 306 9.56 1.28 11.56
N ARG A 307 10.82 0.89 11.71
CA ARG A 307 12.03 1.62 11.32
C ARG A 307 13.04 0.63 10.74
N TYR A 308 13.84 1.06 9.79
CA TYR A 308 14.97 0.30 9.24
C TYR A 308 16.26 0.99 9.67
N ASP A 309 17.13 0.29 10.39
CA ASP A 309 18.36 0.86 10.97
C ASP A 309 18.08 2.12 11.83
N GLY A 310 16.92 2.14 12.51
CA GLY A 310 16.43 3.28 13.27
C GLY A 310 15.87 4.45 12.44
N MET A 311 15.73 4.33 11.12
CA MET A 311 15.21 5.38 10.23
C MET A 311 13.78 5.11 9.73
N GLY A 312 12.99 6.17 9.60
CA GLY A 312 11.64 6.14 9.02
C GLY A 312 11.70 6.18 7.51
N LEU A 313 11.58 5.02 6.87
CA LEU A 313 11.67 4.89 5.41
C LEU A 313 10.28 4.90 4.76
N GLU A 314 10.19 5.54 3.61
CA GLU A 314 8.95 5.62 2.81
C GLU A 314 8.92 4.52 1.74
N GLY A 315 7.76 3.89 1.60
CA GLY A 315 7.48 2.90 0.58
C GLY A 315 6.43 3.35 -0.42
N GLY A 316 6.43 2.72 -1.59
CA GLY A 316 5.42 2.93 -2.63
C GLY A 316 6.01 2.83 -4.02
N SER A 317 5.24 3.27 -5.01
CA SER A 317 5.69 3.41 -6.40
C SER A 317 6.96 4.25 -6.52
N LEU A 318 7.06 5.35 -5.77
CA LEU A 318 8.26 6.20 -5.76
C LEU A 318 9.51 5.45 -5.27
N ALA A 319 9.41 4.72 -4.16
CA ALA A 319 10.52 3.89 -3.67
C ALA A 319 10.93 2.81 -4.69
N ARG A 320 9.94 2.13 -5.28
CA ARG A 320 10.16 1.07 -6.29
C ARG A 320 10.84 1.60 -7.55
N LEU A 321 10.34 2.71 -8.12
CA LEU A 321 10.94 3.33 -9.32
C LEU A 321 12.27 4.04 -9.05
N TRP A 322 12.55 4.43 -7.80
CA TRP A 322 13.89 4.90 -7.43
C TRP A 322 14.90 3.75 -7.45
N VAL A 323 14.51 2.57 -6.96
CA VAL A 323 15.37 1.37 -6.95
C VAL A 323 15.70 0.91 -8.37
N THR A 324 14.71 0.76 -9.26
CA THR A 324 14.96 0.44 -10.68
C THR A 324 15.73 1.54 -11.41
N GLY A 325 15.44 2.80 -11.10
CA GLY A 325 16.01 3.98 -11.78
C GLY A 325 15.04 4.69 -12.72
N ASP A 326 13.84 4.16 -12.93
CA ASP A 326 12.78 4.79 -13.74
C ASP A 326 12.37 6.19 -13.22
N TYR A 327 12.56 6.46 -11.91
CA TYR A 327 12.22 7.74 -11.33
C TYR A 327 13.14 8.17 -10.17
N ARG A 328 13.94 9.23 -10.38
CA ARG A 328 14.84 9.82 -9.36
C ARG A 328 14.82 11.35 -9.35
N LYS A 329 13.65 11.98 -9.58
CA LYS A 329 13.53 13.45 -9.72
C LYS A 329 13.41 14.20 -8.39
N GLY A 330 12.76 13.59 -7.40
CA GLY A 330 12.51 14.20 -6.09
C GLY A 330 11.72 13.27 -5.18
N VAL A 331 11.40 13.76 -3.97
CA VAL A 331 10.49 13.12 -3.03
C VAL A 331 9.55 14.18 -2.48
N SER A 332 8.36 14.30 -3.07
CA SER A 332 7.31 15.31 -2.82
C SER A 332 5.92 14.72 -3.09
N VAL A 333 4.86 15.53 -2.99
CA VAL A 333 3.52 15.13 -3.46
C VAL A 333 3.54 14.74 -4.94
N MET A 334 4.07 15.60 -5.80
CA MET A 334 3.99 15.41 -7.25
C MET A 334 4.86 14.23 -7.71
N ASP A 335 6.04 14.04 -7.12
CA ASP A 335 6.90 12.87 -7.39
C ASP A 335 6.16 11.55 -7.10
N ARG A 336 5.45 11.46 -5.96
CA ARG A 336 4.65 10.26 -5.60
C ARG A 336 3.49 10.00 -6.56
N LEU A 337 2.87 11.05 -7.11
CA LEU A 337 1.78 10.93 -8.08
C LEU A 337 2.32 10.47 -9.45
N VAL A 338 3.34 11.15 -9.98
CA VAL A 338 3.94 10.81 -11.27
C VAL A 338 4.55 9.41 -11.24
N ALA A 339 5.32 9.07 -10.20
CA ALA A 339 5.92 7.74 -10.06
C ALA A 339 4.84 6.63 -9.96
N ARG A 340 3.68 6.90 -9.36
CA ARG A 340 2.58 5.92 -9.31
C ARG A 340 1.93 5.69 -10.67
N VAL A 341 1.76 6.73 -11.48
CA VAL A 341 1.25 6.56 -12.86
C VAL A 341 2.26 5.83 -13.74
N MET A 342 3.56 6.12 -13.59
CA MET A 342 4.63 5.38 -14.29
C MET A 342 4.69 3.90 -13.87
N ASP A 343 4.59 3.61 -12.57
CA ASP A 343 4.51 2.26 -12.00
C ASP A 343 3.28 1.49 -12.55
N THR A 344 2.14 2.18 -12.70
CA THR A 344 0.94 1.63 -13.36
C THR A 344 1.21 1.29 -14.83
N ARG A 345 1.89 2.16 -15.56
CA ARG A 345 2.24 1.99 -16.99
C ARG A 345 3.19 0.82 -17.21
N ILE A 346 4.21 0.70 -16.38
CA ILE A 346 5.22 -0.37 -16.43
C ILE A 346 4.55 -1.72 -16.14
N ILE A 347 3.77 -1.81 -15.06
CA ILE A 347 3.04 -3.05 -14.69
C ILE A 347 2.07 -3.48 -15.80
N ALA A 348 1.35 -2.54 -16.43
CA ALA A 348 0.44 -2.86 -17.54
C ALA A 348 1.16 -3.37 -18.80
N GLY A 349 2.45 -3.07 -18.99
CA GLY A 349 3.30 -3.70 -20.01
C GLY A 349 3.69 -5.13 -19.62
N MET A 350 4.31 -5.28 -18.44
CA MET A 350 4.75 -6.58 -17.90
C MET A 350 3.62 -7.62 -17.88
N MET A 351 2.40 -7.23 -17.50
CA MET A 351 1.26 -8.15 -17.48
C MET A 351 0.85 -8.69 -18.85
N ILE A 352 1.12 -7.97 -19.94
CA ILE A 352 0.88 -8.45 -21.30
C ILE A 352 1.95 -9.48 -21.67
N GLU A 353 3.23 -9.13 -21.45
CA GLU A 353 4.37 -10.04 -21.66
C GLU A 353 4.24 -11.36 -20.86
N TRP A 354 3.63 -11.31 -19.68
CA TRP A 354 3.37 -12.49 -18.84
C TRP A 354 2.22 -13.38 -19.33
N LEU A 355 1.25 -12.88 -20.08
CA LEU A 355 0.19 -13.73 -20.65
C LEU A 355 0.75 -14.65 -21.73
N ASP A 356 1.62 -14.12 -22.59
CA ASP A 356 2.32 -14.88 -23.64
C ASP A 356 3.29 -15.94 -23.08
N GLN A 357 3.64 -15.86 -21.78
CA GLN A 357 4.49 -16.81 -21.07
C GLN A 357 3.71 -18.00 -20.45
N LEU A 358 2.38 -17.98 -20.45
CA LEU A 358 1.56 -19.07 -19.90
C LEU A 358 1.42 -20.22 -20.89
N LYS A 359 1.76 -21.43 -20.44
CA LYS A 359 1.66 -22.65 -21.25
C LYS A 359 0.42 -23.44 -20.84
N LEU A 360 -0.62 -23.44 -21.67
CA LEU A 360 -1.87 -24.14 -21.36
C LEU A 360 -1.64 -25.65 -21.16
N GLY A 361 -2.20 -26.21 -20.08
CA GLY A 361 -2.03 -27.61 -19.70
C GLY A 361 -0.83 -27.90 -18.79
N GLU A 362 0.19 -27.04 -18.77
CA GLU A 362 1.37 -27.22 -17.90
C GLU A 362 1.02 -27.01 -16.41
N PRO A 363 1.70 -27.69 -15.47
CA PRO A 363 1.42 -27.62 -14.04
C PRO A 363 1.36 -26.20 -13.50
N ILE A 364 0.39 -25.94 -12.62
CA ILE A 364 0.16 -24.65 -11.95
C ILE A 364 0.48 -24.68 -10.44
N PHE A 365 0.60 -25.88 -9.87
CA PHE A 365 0.71 -26.12 -8.43
C PHE A 365 1.61 -27.33 -8.13
N ASN A 366 2.48 -27.19 -7.13
CA ASN A 366 3.29 -28.25 -6.54
C ASN A 366 2.78 -28.52 -5.11
N HIS A 367 2.55 -29.79 -4.79
CA HIS A 367 2.19 -30.21 -3.43
C HIS A 367 3.37 -30.12 -2.48
N PHE A 368 3.08 -29.94 -1.19
CA PHE A 368 4.04 -29.84 -0.10
C PHE A 368 3.36 -30.19 1.22
N GLU A 369 4.16 -30.47 2.24
CA GLU A 369 3.72 -30.60 3.63
C GLU A 369 4.27 -29.44 4.45
N VAL A 370 3.60 -29.08 5.56
CA VAL A 370 4.09 -28.08 6.49
C VAL A 370 4.79 -28.78 7.65
N PRO A 371 6.07 -28.47 7.97
CA PRO A 371 6.75 -29.08 9.09
C PRO A 371 6.10 -28.70 10.42
N SER A 372 6.21 -29.57 11.43
CA SER A 372 5.67 -29.30 12.77
C SER A 372 6.38 -28.14 13.48
N GLU A 373 7.62 -27.84 13.11
CA GLU A 373 8.48 -26.82 13.70
C GLU A 373 9.13 -25.96 12.61
N GLY A 374 9.28 -24.65 12.86
CA GLY A 374 10.16 -23.79 12.05
C GLY A 374 9.73 -22.33 11.94
N GLU A 375 10.53 -21.54 11.23
CA GLU A 375 10.27 -20.12 10.96
C GLU A 375 10.25 -19.83 9.44
N GLY A 376 9.46 -18.84 9.03
CA GLY A 376 9.31 -18.44 7.64
C GLY A 376 9.16 -16.93 7.46
N LEU A 377 9.80 -16.39 6.43
CA LEU A 377 9.81 -14.97 6.08
C LEU A 377 9.28 -14.75 4.66
N GLY A 378 8.18 -14.01 4.55
CA GLY A 378 7.57 -13.61 3.28
C GLY A 378 7.65 -12.10 3.09
N LEU A 379 8.61 -11.66 2.27
CA LEU A 379 8.74 -10.26 1.86
C LEU A 379 8.27 -10.06 0.43
N THR A 380 7.43 -9.05 0.22
CA THR A 380 7.05 -8.59 -1.11
C THR A 380 6.72 -7.10 -1.10
N GLY A 381 6.85 -6.44 -2.24
CA GLY A 381 6.25 -5.12 -2.42
C GLY A 381 4.73 -5.22 -2.68
N ALA A 382 4.06 -4.10 -2.45
CA ALA A 382 2.67 -3.87 -2.81
C ALA A 382 2.51 -2.48 -3.46
N MET A 383 1.30 -2.16 -3.90
CA MET A 383 0.90 -0.84 -4.42
C MET A 383 1.25 0.34 -3.47
N ARG A 384 1.34 0.09 -2.16
CA ARG A 384 1.61 1.11 -1.13
C ARG A 384 3.03 1.06 -0.55
N GLY A 385 3.89 0.14 -1.01
CA GLY A 385 5.25 -0.04 -0.47
C GLY A 385 5.53 -1.45 0.06
N PRO A 386 6.52 -1.63 0.97
CA PRO A 386 6.99 -2.93 1.43
C PRO A 386 6.00 -3.60 2.40
N LEU A 387 5.76 -4.90 2.20
CA LEU A 387 4.95 -5.76 3.04
C LEU A 387 5.79 -6.95 3.51
N GLY A 388 5.85 -7.18 4.82
CA GLY A 388 6.53 -8.32 5.42
C GLY A 388 5.59 -9.13 6.31
N HIS A 389 5.61 -10.45 6.13
CA HIS A 389 4.96 -11.44 7.00
C HIS A 389 6.05 -12.34 7.61
N TRP A 390 6.01 -12.54 8.91
CA TRP A 390 6.85 -13.48 9.65
C TRP A 390 5.94 -14.52 10.33
N ILE A 391 6.24 -15.81 10.15
CA ILE A 391 5.54 -16.94 10.77
C ILE A 391 6.51 -17.77 11.60
N LYS A 392 6.08 -18.22 12.77
CA LYS A 392 6.68 -19.35 13.49
C LYS A 392 5.65 -20.45 13.69
N VAL A 393 6.06 -21.69 13.44
CA VAL A 393 5.26 -22.90 13.65
C VAL A 393 5.92 -23.72 14.76
N GLU A 394 5.10 -24.18 15.72
CA GLU A 394 5.48 -25.11 16.80
C GLU A 394 4.31 -26.12 16.95
N GLY A 395 4.58 -27.41 17.12
CA GLY A 395 3.56 -28.46 17.21
C GLY A 395 2.61 -28.56 16.01
N GLY A 396 3.02 -28.08 14.83
CA GLY A 396 2.16 -27.97 13.63
C GLY A 396 1.13 -26.84 13.68
N ARG A 397 1.24 -25.92 14.64
CA ARG A 397 0.37 -24.74 14.79
C ARG A 397 1.17 -23.45 14.68
N ILE A 398 0.51 -22.37 14.25
CA ILE A 398 1.11 -21.02 14.28
C ILE A 398 1.35 -20.60 15.74
N ALA A 399 2.61 -20.64 16.17
CA ALA A 399 3.04 -20.20 17.49
C ALA A 399 3.07 -18.66 17.59
N SER A 400 3.53 -18.01 16.53
CA SER A 400 3.48 -16.56 16.36
C SER A 400 3.35 -16.16 14.89
N TYR A 401 2.71 -15.02 14.66
CA TYR A 401 2.64 -14.37 13.35
C TYR A 401 2.79 -12.86 13.56
N GLN A 402 3.66 -12.20 12.79
CA GLN A 402 3.85 -10.74 12.84
C GLN A 402 3.81 -10.15 11.43
N ILE A 403 3.24 -8.95 11.29
CA ILE A 403 2.96 -8.33 10.00
C ILE A 403 3.32 -6.85 10.02
N ILE A 404 4.26 -6.44 9.17
CA ILE A 404 4.51 -5.01 8.90
C ILE A 404 3.94 -4.68 7.52
N THR A 405 2.88 -3.86 7.49
CA THR A 405 2.19 -3.49 6.25
C THR A 405 2.77 -2.21 5.62
N PRO A 406 2.56 -1.98 4.31
CA PRO A 406 3.12 -0.81 3.63
C PRO A 406 2.69 0.53 4.23
N SER A 407 1.45 0.61 4.69
CA SER A 407 0.96 1.80 5.37
C SER A 407 1.46 1.90 6.81
N ALA A 408 1.84 0.81 7.50
CA ALA A 408 2.51 0.91 8.79
C ALA A 408 3.90 1.56 8.68
N TRP A 409 4.60 1.38 7.55
CA TRP A 409 5.79 2.18 7.23
C TRP A 409 5.44 3.65 7.07
N ASN A 410 4.62 3.99 6.06
CA ASN A 410 4.34 5.38 5.67
C ASN A 410 3.58 6.19 6.75
N PHE A 411 2.65 5.55 7.45
CA PHE A 411 1.80 6.12 8.51
C PHE A 411 2.11 5.48 9.87
N SER A 412 3.40 5.25 10.13
CA SER A 412 3.90 5.02 11.48
C SER A 412 3.71 6.28 12.33
N PRO A 413 3.50 6.16 13.64
CA PRO A 413 3.67 7.27 14.57
C PRO A 413 5.18 7.50 14.79
N ARG A 414 5.50 8.37 15.73
CA ARG A 414 6.85 8.59 16.23
C ARG A 414 7.53 7.31 16.75
N ASP A 415 8.85 7.25 16.59
CA ASP A 415 9.70 6.22 17.23
C ASP A 415 9.90 6.52 18.73
N ASP A 416 10.59 5.63 19.46
CA ASP A 416 10.76 5.81 20.91
C ASP A 416 11.61 7.05 21.30
N ARG A 417 12.34 7.64 20.35
CA ARG A 417 13.11 8.90 20.50
C ARG A 417 12.29 10.14 20.12
N GLY A 418 11.09 9.97 19.56
CA GLY A 418 10.20 11.04 19.12
C GLY A 418 10.31 11.41 17.64
N ASN A 419 11.08 10.68 16.82
CA ASN A 419 11.25 10.97 15.40
C ASN A 419 9.97 10.57 14.62
N PRO A 420 9.36 11.49 13.84
CA PRO A 420 8.09 11.27 13.16
C PRO A 420 8.11 10.10 12.16
N GLY A 421 6.93 9.57 11.84
CA GLY A 421 6.77 8.69 10.68
C GLY A 421 6.88 9.44 9.34
N PRO A 422 7.07 8.75 8.20
CA PRO A 422 7.25 9.38 6.89
C PRO A 422 6.14 10.39 6.52
N PHE A 423 4.87 10.07 6.75
CA PHE A 423 3.77 11.01 6.47
C PHE A 423 3.75 12.21 7.44
N GLU A 424 4.01 11.97 8.74
CA GLU A 424 4.09 13.05 9.73
C GLU A 424 5.24 14.03 9.39
N GLU A 425 6.37 13.50 8.93
CA GLU A 425 7.52 14.28 8.47
C GLU A 425 7.25 15.04 7.15
N ALA A 426 6.57 14.41 6.18
CA ALA A 426 6.21 15.06 4.91
C ALA A 426 5.28 16.26 5.08
N LEU A 427 4.50 16.32 6.16
CA LEU A 427 3.66 17.48 6.45
C LEU A 427 4.49 18.70 6.89
N ILE A 428 5.65 18.52 7.52
CA ILE A 428 6.43 19.63 8.09
C ILE A 428 6.86 20.63 7.02
N GLY A 429 6.69 21.93 7.30
CA GLY A 429 6.99 23.02 6.38
C GLY A 429 5.93 23.27 5.30
N THR A 430 4.94 22.39 5.14
CA THR A 430 3.80 22.57 4.21
C THR A 430 3.11 23.91 4.49
N PRO A 431 2.91 24.78 3.48
CA PRO A 431 2.15 26.01 3.64
C PRO A 431 0.67 25.69 3.85
N ILE A 432 -0.03 26.53 4.61
CA ILE A 432 -1.47 26.49 4.84
C ILE A 432 -2.02 27.87 4.51
N GLU A 433 -2.71 28.02 3.38
CA GLU A 433 -3.32 29.28 2.96
C GLU A 433 -4.58 29.63 3.77
N ASP A 434 -5.34 28.61 4.17
CA ASP A 434 -6.59 28.74 4.91
C ASP A 434 -6.73 27.62 5.96
N GLU A 435 -6.61 27.96 7.24
CA GLU A 435 -6.75 26.99 8.34
C GLU A 435 -8.16 26.38 8.46
N LEU A 436 -9.19 27.01 7.87
CA LEU A 436 -10.56 26.48 7.79
C LEU A 436 -10.76 25.55 6.59
N LEU A 437 -9.91 25.66 5.55
CA LEU A 437 -9.94 24.84 4.34
C LEU A 437 -8.52 24.35 3.93
N PRO A 438 -7.80 23.60 4.80
CA PRO A 438 -6.39 23.23 4.59
C PRO A 438 -6.25 22.05 3.60
N VAL A 439 -6.49 22.33 2.31
CA VAL A 439 -6.46 21.37 1.20
C VAL A 439 -5.08 20.72 1.00
N GLU A 440 -4.02 21.43 1.36
CA GLU A 440 -2.63 21.03 1.22
C GLU A 440 -2.34 19.78 2.07
N ILE A 441 -2.84 19.75 3.31
CA ILE A 441 -2.74 18.60 4.23
C ILE A 441 -3.38 17.36 3.59
N GLY A 442 -4.55 17.53 2.97
CA GLY A 442 -5.27 16.46 2.27
C GLY A 442 -4.50 15.93 1.05
N ARG A 443 -3.92 16.83 0.26
CA ARG A 443 -3.09 16.48 -0.92
C ARG A 443 -1.79 15.77 -0.51
N VAL A 444 -1.10 16.24 0.53
CA VAL A 444 0.06 15.54 1.11
C VAL A 444 -0.34 14.14 1.54
N MET A 445 -1.40 14.00 2.34
CA MET A 445 -1.88 12.70 2.81
C MET A 445 -2.20 11.74 1.66
N ARG A 446 -2.96 12.19 0.66
CA ARG A 446 -3.41 11.30 -0.42
C ARG A 446 -2.30 10.91 -1.38
N SER A 447 -1.22 11.69 -1.51
CA SER A 447 -0.04 11.30 -2.31
C SER A 447 0.57 9.94 -1.90
N PHE A 448 0.50 9.60 -0.60
CA PHE A 448 0.98 8.33 -0.04
C PHE A 448 0.05 7.13 -0.26
N ASP A 449 -1.18 7.33 -0.77
CA ASP A 449 -2.24 6.31 -0.87
C ASP A 449 -2.59 5.62 0.48
N PRO A 450 -3.20 6.35 1.43
CA PRO A 450 -3.49 5.87 2.78
C PRO A 450 -4.43 4.65 2.84
N CYS A 451 -3.98 3.58 3.50
CA CYS A 451 -4.79 2.43 3.88
C CYS A 451 -4.70 2.16 5.38
N MET A 452 -5.53 2.84 6.17
CA MET A 452 -5.55 2.67 7.62
C MET A 452 -6.01 1.28 8.05
N ALA A 453 -6.85 0.61 7.26
CA ALA A 453 -7.19 -0.81 7.44
C ALA A 453 -5.97 -1.76 7.29
N CYS A 454 -4.99 -1.37 6.47
CA CYS A 454 -3.71 -2.05 6.33
C CYS A 454 -2.80 -1.75 7.52
N VAL A 455 -2.73 -0.47 7.96
CA VAL A 455 -1.94 -0.07 9.13
C VAL A 455 -2.38 -0.89 10.35
N THR A 456 -3.69 -0.86 10.61
CA THR A 456 -4.33 -1.46 11.79
C THR A 456 -5.74 -1.87 11.46
N HIS A 457 -6.22 -2.92 12.11
CA HIS A 457 -7.23 -3.74 11.49
C HIS A 457 -8.64 -3.69 12.12
N VAL A 458 -9.24 -2.60 12.62
CA VAL A 458 -10.65 -2.55 13.15
C VAL A 458 -11.00 -3.35 14.42
N TYR A 459 -11.45 -2.67 15.48
CA TYR A 459 -12.27 -3.24 16.58
C TYR A 459 -13.41 -2.27 16.86
N THR A 460 -14.53 -2.77 17.38
CA THR A 460 -15.74 -1.98 17.64
C THR A 460 -16.29 -2.27 19.04
N PRO A 461 -15.85 -1.55 20.08
CA PRO A 461 -16.55 -1.52 21.36
C PRO A 461 -17.83 -0.68 21.19
N SER A 462 -18.98 -1.26 21.53
CA SER A 462 -20.25 -0.59 21.86
C SER A 462 -20.56 0.76 21.18
N ARG A 463 -21.39 0.72 20.12
CA ARG A 463 -22.22 1.79 19.50
C ARG A 463 -21.90 3.27 19.87
N LEU A 464 -21.82 4.18 18.90
CA LEU A 464 -22.83 4.32 17.84
C LEU A 464 -22.27 4.98 16.57
N VAL A 465 -22.46 4.32 15.41
CA VAL A 465 -22.15 4.90 14.09
C VAL A 465 -23.32 5.80 13.67
N GLN A 466 -23.36 7.02 14.18
CA GLN A 466 -24.42 7.97 13.86
C GLN A 466 -23.99 8.84 12.67
N ARG A 467 -24.52 8.50 11.49
CA ARG A 467 -24.29 9.15 10.18
C ARG A 467 -22.87 9.04 9.60
N PHE A 468 -22.65 7.94 8.87
CA PHE A 468 -22.16 8.14 7.50
C PHE A 468 -23.33 8.71 6.68
N VAL A 469 -23.08 9.76 5.90
CA VAL A 469 -23.89 10.15 4.74
C VAL A 469 -22.98 10.02 3.53
N ILE A 470 -23.50 9.45 2.45
CA ILE A 470 -22.83 9.25 1.16
C ILE A 470 -23.31 10.35 0.21
#